data_AF-A0A2S9KEA2-F1
#
_entry.id   AF-A0A2S9KEA2-F1
#
_cell.length_a   1.000
_cell.length_b   1.000
_cell.length_c   1.000
_cell.angle_alpha   90.00
_cell.angle_beta   90.00
_cell.angle_gamma   90.00
#
_symmetry.space_group_name_H-M   'P 1'
#
loop_
_entity.id
_entity.type
_entity.pdbx_description
1 polymer ?
#
loop_
_entity_poly.entity_id
_entity_poly.type
_entity_poly.pdbx_seq_one_letter_code
_entity_poly.pdbx_strand_id
1 'polypeptide(L)'
;MNLMRFLDSGIDRIKQSESDRVAERLRRDWMSALLADETRAWMNLGQVDRGALRGVLGLLALAGFCHLHDGHDQDAPAMRVIRSAISAGEQCGHGGSVITREAAQAFASAASRAREIFRTASLGAIKATVLTVNNRLLQGGPSSPRWNQIRI
;
A
#
# COMPACT_ATOMS: atom_id res chain seq x y z
N MET A 1 32.53 23.44 19.25
CA MET A 1 31.22 22.78 19.07
C MET A 1 30.55 22.68 20.44
N ASN A 2 29.31 23.13 20.62
CA ASN A 2 28.63 23.18 21.93
C ASN A 2 28.07 21.78 22.30
N LEU A 3 28.21 21.36 23.56
CA LEU A 3 27.71 20.11 24.12
C LEU A 3 26.21 19.88 23.83
N MET A 4 25.37 20.91 23.95
CA MET A 4 23.94 20.79 23.66
C MET A 4 23.70 20.42 22.20
N ARG A 5 24.44 21.04 21.27
CA ARG A 5 24.35 20.77 19.83
C ARG A 5 24.85 19.37 19.47
N PHE A 6 25.79 18.81 20.25
CA PHE A 6 26.23 17.42 20.11
C PHE A 6 25.16 16.43 20.62
N LEU A 7 24.57 16.70 21.79
CA LEU A 7 23.50 15.87 22.36
C LEU A 7 22.25 15.85 21.47
N ASP A 8 21.82 17.01 20.96
CA ASP A 8 20.68 17.11 20.03
C ASP A 8 20.95 16.29 18.76
N SER A 9 22.15 16.41 18.19
CA SER A 9 22.53 15.61 17.01
C SER A 9 22.57 14.11 17.29
N GLY A 10 22.89 13.70 18.53
CA GLY A 10 22.85 12.31 18.96
C GLY A 10 21.43 11.78 19.09
N ILE A 11 20.53 12.55 19.70
CA ILE A 11 19.12 12.21 19.84
C ILE A 11 18.45 12.09 18.48
N ASP A 12 18.73 13.01 17.55
CA ASP A 12 18.16 12.97 16.20
C ASP A 12 18.61 11.74 15.42
N ARG A 13 19.89 11.35 15.53
CA ARG A 13 20.42 10.11 14.94
C ARG A 13 19.74 8.87 15.50
N ILE A 14 19.50 8.83 16.82
CA ILE A 14 18.79 7.71 17.46
C ILE A 14 17.36 7.62 16.92
N LYS A 15 16.61 8.72 16.91
CA LYS A 15 15.24 8.78 16.36
C LYS A 15 15.19 8.36 14.89
N GLN A 16 16.16 8.80 14.09
CA GLN A 16 16.27 8.40 12.68
C GLN A 16 16.50 6.89 12.55
N SER A 17 17.40 6.32 13.34
CA SER A 17 17.69 4.88 13.32
C SER A 17 16.49 4.02 13.74
N GLU A 18 15.69 4.49 14.69
CA GLU A 18 14.46 3.82 15.11
C GLU A 18 13.39 3.90 14.02
N SER A 19 13.21 5.09 13.44
CA SER A 19 12.31 5.31 12.31
C SER A 19 12.66 4.43 11.10
N ASP A 20 13.95 4.25 10.81
CA ASP A 20 14.42 3.34 9.75
C ASP A 20 14.08 1.88 10.06
N ARG A 21 14.28 1.44 11.31
CA ARG A 21 13.91 0.07 11.74
C ARG A 21 12.42 -0.19 11.62
N VAL A 22 11.58 0.79 11.96
CA VAL A 22 10.12 0.68 11.83
C VAL A 22 9.72 0.61 10.35
N ALA A 23 10.32 1.43 9.49
CA ALA A 23 10.05 1.39 8.05
C ALA A 23 10.43 0.02 7.43
N GLU A 24 11.56 -0.56 7.84
CA GLU A 24 11.97 -1.92 7.41
C GLU A 24 11.01 -3.01 7.88
N ARG A 25 10.47 -2.87 9.09
CA ARG A 25 9.43 -3.77 9.60
C ARG A 25 8.15 -3.66 8.75
N LEU A 26 7.67 -2.43 8.51
CA LEU A 26 6.49 -2.20 7.69
C LEU A 26 6.64 -2.75 6.27
N ARG A 27 7.81 -2.61 5.65
CA ARG A 27 8.09 -3.22 4.34
C ARG A 27 7.86 -4.73 4.37
N ARG A 28 8.39 -5.43 5.38
CA ARG A 28 8.20 -6.88 5.55
C ARG A 28 6.74 -7.25 5.80
N ASP A 29 6.07 -6.50 6.65
CA ASP A 29 4.67 -6.73 6.98
C ASP A 29 3.77 -6.53 5.74
N TRP A 30 4.00 -5.49 4.93
CA TRP A 30 3.27 -5.25 3.69
C TRP A 30 3.50 -6.34 2.65
N MET A 31 4.75 -6.81 2.49
CA MET A 31 5.05 -7.92 1.59
C MET A 31 4.36 -9.22 2.04
N SER A 32 4.36 -9.50 3.34
CA SER A 32 3.70 -10.69 3.90
C SER A 32 2.17 -10.60 3.75
N ALA A 33 1.58 -9.45 4.04
CA ALA A 33 0.15 -9.22 3.89
C ALA A 33 -0.28 -9.34 2.42
N LEU A 34 0.52 -8.81 1.49
CA LEU A 34 0.21 -8.85 0.06
C LEU A 34 0.18 -10.29 -0.46
N LEU A 35 1.12 -11.13 -0.01
CA LEU A 35 1.12 -12.55 -0.35
C LEU A 35 -0.11 -13.27 0.22
N ALA A 36 -0.47 -12.97 1.48
CA ALA A 36 -1.63 -13.58 2.13
C ALA A 36 -2.95 -13.21 1.43
N ASP A 37 -3.14 -11.93 1.13
CA ASP A 37 -4.34 -11.42 0.47
C ASP A 37 -4.43 -11.86 -1.00
N GLU A 38 -3.30 -11.92 -1.72
CA GLU A 38 -3.23 -12.52 -3.07
C GLU A 38 -3.64 -14.00 -3.04
N THR A 39 -3.08 -14.77 -2.11
CA THR A 39 -3.41 -16.20 -1.94
C THR A 39 -4.89 -16.38 -1.62
N ARG A 40 -5.42 -15.55 -0.72
CA ARG A 40 -6.83 -15.55 -0.35
C ARG A 40 -7.74 -15.22 -1.52
N ALA A 41 -7.37 -14.26 -2.36
CA ALA A 41 -8.10 -13.93 -3.58
C ALA A 41 -8.19 -15.13 -4.54
N TRP A 42 -7.12 -15.94 -4.64
CA TRP A 42 -7.12 -17.17 -5.42
C TRP A 42 -7.92 -18.32 -4.78
N MET A 43 -7.94 -18.42 -3.46
CA MET A 43 -8.71 -19.46 -2.77
C MET A 43 -10.21 -19.20 -2.81
N ASN A 44 -10.61 -17.93 -2.83
CA ASN A 44 -12.01 -17.51 -2.73
C ASN A 44 -12.61 -17.09 -4.08
N LEU A 45 -12.17 -17.70 -5.19
CA LEU A 45 -12.73 -17.45 -6.51
C LEU A 45 -14.24 -17.73 -6.54
N GLY A 46 -15.00 -16.80 -7.12
CA GLY A 46 -16.45 -16.88 -7.19
C GLY A 46 -17.16 -16.60 -5.86
N GLN A 47 -16.42 -16.32 -4.79
CA GLN A 47 -16.99 -15.97 -3.48
C GLN A 47 -16.90 -14.46 -3.22
N VAL A 48 -17.79 -13.99 -2.35
CA VAL A 48 -17.75 -12.61 -1.84
C VAL A 48 -16.66 -12.53 -0.78
N ASP A 49 -15.59 -11.80 -1.08
CA ASP A 49 -14.51 -11.54 -0.12
C ASP A 49 -14.06 -10.08 -0.15
N ARG A 50 -14.83 -9.25 0.55
CA ARG A 50 -14.56 -7.81 0.74
C ARG A 50 -13.21 -7.57 1.42
N GLY A 51 -12.78 -8.49 2.29
CA GLY A 51 -11.55 -8.35 3.07
C GLY A 51 -10.32 -8.51 2.19
N ALA A 52 -10.25 -9.62 1.45
CA ALA A 52 -9.17 -9.90 0.52
C ALA A 52 -9.06 -8.81 -0.56
N LEU A 53 -10.20 -8.41 -1.13
CA LEU A 53 -10.25 -7.36 -2.15
C LEU A 53 -9.70 -6.03 -1.62
N ARG A 54 -10.12 -5.59 -0.43
CA ARG A 54 -9.62 -4.35 0.19
C ARG A 54 -8.13 -4.45 0.55
N GLY A 55 -7.70 -5.60 1.07
CA GLY A 55 -6.31 -5.85 1.45
C GLY A 55 -5.37 -5.74 0.26
N VAL A 56 -5.63 -6.50 -0.82
CA VAL A 56 -4.86 -6.44 -2.06
C VAL A 56 -4.84 -5.01 -2.61
N LEU A 57 -6.00 -4.39 -2.80
CA LEU A 57 -6.09 -3.05 -3.39
C LEU A 57 -5.36 -1.98 -2.57
N GLY A 58 -5.48 -2.04 -1.24
CA GLY A 58 -4.77 -1.15 -0.34
C GLY A 58 -3.26 -1.27 -0.50
N LEU A 59 -2.74 -2.50 -0.50
CA LEU A 59 -1.30 -2.76 -0.65
C LEU A 59 -0.77 -2.38 -2.03
N LEU A 60 -1.55 -2.59 -3.09
CA LEU A 60 -1.21 -2.12 -4.44
C LEU A 60 -1.11 -0.58 -4.49
N ALA A 61 -2.01 0.14 -3.81
CA ALA A 61 -1.94 1.59 -3.71
C ALA A 61 -0.70 2.06 -2.93
N LEU A 62 -0.34 1.38 -1.83
CA LEU A 62 0.89 1.68 -1.08
C LEU A 62 2.14 1.51 -1.94
N ALA A 63 2.22 0.44 -2.73
CA ALA A 63 3.30 0.24 -3.67
C ALA A 63 3.36 1.38 -4.69
N GLY A 64 2.21 1.82 -5.22
CA GLY A 64 2.13 2.97 -6.11
C GLY A 64 2.69 4.25 -5.49
N PHE A 65 2.35 4.56 -4.24
CA PHE A 65 2.90 5.73 -3.54
C PHE A 65 4.41 5.63 -3.32
N CYS A 66 4.91 4.45 -2.96
CA CYS A 66 6.35 4.24 -2.80
C CYS A 66 7.09 4.50 -4.11
N HIS A 67 6.57 3.95 -5.21
CA HIS A 67 7.16 4.10 -6.54
C HIS A 67 7.21 5.56 -6.99
N LEU A 68 6.11 6.29 -6.82
CA LEU A 68 6.04 7.72 -7.16
C LEU A 68 6.99 8.56 -6.30
N HIS A 69 7.08 8.26 -5.00
CA HIS A 69 7.95 8.99 -4.09
C HIS A 69 9.44 8.82 -4.44
N ASP A 70 9.84 7.64 -4.89
CA ASP A 70 11.21 7.39 -5.38
C ASP A 70 11.49 8.04 -6.75
N GLY A 71 10.58 8.86 -7.26
CA GLY A 71 10.78 9.68 -8.46
C GLY A 71 10.46 8.96 -9.77
N HIS A 72 9.82 7.79 -9.71
CA HIS A 72 9.38 7.10 -10.91
C HIS A 72 8.13 7.75 -11.52
N ASP A 73 8.01 7.62 -12.85
CA ASP A 73 6.89 8.16 -13.61
C ASP A 73 5.57 7.45 -13.25
N GLN A 74 4.49 8.24 -13.12
CA GLN A 74 3.12 7.73 -12.97
C GLN A 74 2.70 6.81 -14.13
N ASP A 75 3.29 6.98 -15.31
CA ASP A 75 3.01 6.19 -16.49
C ASP A 75 4.07 5.10 -16.74
N ALA A 76 4.91 4.81 -15.75
CA ALA A 76 5.82 3.67 -15.78
C ALA A 76 5.04 2.34 -15.94
N PRO A 77 5.61 1.31 -16.60
CA PRO A 77 4.93 0.04 -16.83
C PRO A 77 4.36 -0.61 -15.56
N ALA A 78 5.10 -0.54 -14.44
CA ALA A 78 4.65 -1.08 -13.15
C ALA A 78 3.38 -0.37 -12.63
N MET A 79 3.33 0.96 -12.75
CA MET A 79 2.16 1.76 -12.35
C MET A 79 0.94 1.47 -13.21
N ARG A 80 1.12 1.22 -14.52
CA ARG A 80 0.00 0.83 -15.38
C ARG A 80 -0.60 -0.49 -14.94
N VAL A 81 0.23 -1.51 -14.68
CA VAL A 81 -0.22 -2.82 -14.19
C VAL A 81 -0.96 -2.69 -12.86
N ILE A 82 -0.40 -1.93 -11.91
CA ILE A 82 -1.03 -1.67 -10.61
C ILE A 82 -2.39 -0.97 -10.79
N ARG A 83 -2.46 0.05 -11.64
CA ARG A 83 -3.70 0.82 -11.89
C ARG A 83 -4.78 -0.03 -12.56
N SER A 84 -4.40 -0.86 -13.53
CA SER A 84 -5.32 -1.82 -14.17
C SER A 84 -5.88 -2.82 -13.17
N ALA A 85 -5.05 -3.37 -12.28
CA ALA A 85 -5.51 -4.26 -11.22
C ALA A 85 -6.42 -3.55 -10.21
N ILE A 86 -6.11 -2.29 -9.85
CA ILE A 86 -6.99 -1.49 -9.00
C ILE A 86 -8.36 -1.29 -9.65
N SER A 87 -8.39 -0.93 -10.94
CA SER A 87 -9.64 -0.78 -11.69
C SER A 87 -10.44 -2.09 -11.74
N ALA A 88 -9.78 -3.23 -11.98
CA ALA A 88 -10.44 -4.54 -11.94
C ALA A 88 -11.03 -4.86 -10.56
N GLY A 89 -10.33 -4.48 -9.48
CA GLY A 89 -10.84 -4.67 -8.13
C GLY A 89 -11.97 -3.71 -7.77
N GLU A 90 -11.97 -2.47 -8.26
CA GLU A 90 -13.11 -1.56 -8.12
C GLU A 90 -14.36 -2.12 -8.82
N GLN A 91 -14.19 -2.70 -10.01
CA GLN A 91 -15.28 -3.40 -10.72
C GLN A 91 -15.79 -4.60 -9.91
N CYS A 92 -14.90 -5.41 -9.32
CA CYS A 92 -15.31 -6.48 -8.42
C CYS A 92 -16.09 -5.92 -7.21
N GLY A 93 -15.63 -4.80 -6.64
CA GLY A 93 -16.28 -4.14 -5.52
C GLY A 93 -17.71 -3.69 -5.86
N HIS A 94 -17.91 -3.07 -7.02
CA HIS A 94 -19.22 -2.67 -7.53
C HIS A 94 -20.11 -3.87 -7.88
N GLY A 95 -19.51 -4.99 -8.32
CA GLY A 95 -20.17 -6.26 -8.58
C GLY A 95 -20.46 -7.11 -7.32
N GLY A 96 -20.51 -6.51 -6.13
CA GLY A 96 -20.79 -7.22 -4.88
C GLY A 96 -19.57 -7.84 -4.19
N SER A 97 -18.36 -7.45 -4.60
CA SER A 97 -17.07 -7.97 -4.09
C SER A 97 -16.85 -9.47 -4.33
N VAL A 98 -17.40 -9.97 -5.44
CA VAL A 98 -17.12 -11.32 -5.93
C VAL A 98 -15.79 -11.32 -6.67
N ILE A 99 -14.85 -12.16 -6.26
CA ILE A 99 -13.54 -12.26 -6.91
C ILE A 99 -13.64 -13.17 -8.12
N THR A 100 -13.49 -12.60 -9.33
CA THR A 100 -13.44 -13.38 -10.57
C THR A 100 -12.03 -13.91 -10.83
N ARG A 101 -11.91 -14.90 -11.71
CA ARG A 101 -10.61 -15.45 -12.12
C ARG A 101 -9.75 -14.38 -12.79
N GLU A 102 -10.34 -13.55 -13.65
CA GLU A 102 -9.66 -12.49 -14.39
C GLU A 102 -9.13 -11.43 -13.42
N ALA A 103 -9.92 -11.08 -12.39
CA ALA A 103 -9.49 -10.16 -11.35
C ALA A 103 -8.34 -10.75 -10.52
N ALA A 104 -8.43 -12.02 -10.11
CA ALA A 104 -7.34 -12.69 -9.39
C ALA A 104 -6.03 -12.76 -10.20
N GLN A 105 -6.11 -12.97 -11.52
CA GLN A 105 -4.95 -12.90 -12.41
C GLN A 105 -4.36 -11.48 -12.48
N ALA A 106 -5.20 -10.46 -12.58
CA ALA A 106 -4.77 -9.06 -12.57
C ALA A 106 -4.08 -8.72 -11.24
N PHE A 107 -4.67 -9.15 -10.12
CA PHE A 107 -4.10 -8.99 -8.78
C PHE A 107 -2.75 -9.67 -8.64
N ALA A 108 -2.60 -10.91 -9.13
CA ALA A 108 -1.33 -11.63 -9.07
C ALA A 108 -0.21 -10.93 -9.86
N SER A 109 -0.54 -10.47 -11.07
CA SER A 109 0.38 -9.70 -11.91
C SER A 109 0.82 -8.40 -11.22
N ALA A 110 -0.12 -7.66 -10.65
CA ALA A 110 0.16 -6.44 -9.90
C ALA A 110 0.88 -6.69 -8.59
N ALA A 111 0.56 -7.76 -7.86
CA ALA A 111 1.21 -8.15 -6.61
C ALA A 111 2.69 -8.48 -6.85
N SER A 112 3.03 -9.14 -7.96
CA SER A 112 4.42 -9.35 -8.35
C SER A 112 5.17 -8.03 -8.56
N ARG A 113 4.54 -7.02 -9.17
CA ARG A 113 5.15 -5.68 -9.35
C ARG A 113 5.26 -4.93 -8.02
N ALA A 114 4.22 -4.98 -7.20
CA ALA A 114 4.19 -4.34 -5.90
C ALA A 114 5.24 -4.91 -4.94
N ARG A 115 5.45 -6.24 -4.93
CA ARG A 115 6.55 -6.87 -4.17
C ARG A 115 7.92 -6.33 -4.59
N GLU A 116 8.16 -6.20 -5.89
CA GLU A 116 9.44 -5.66 -6.38
C GLU A 116 9.64 -4.20 -6.01
N ILE A 117 8.57 -3.40 -6.07
CA ILE A 117 8.58 -2.01 -5.60
C ILE A 117 8.89 -1.97 -4.11
N PHE A 118 8.20 -2.74 -3.27
CA PHE A 118 8.47 -2.75 -1.83
C PHE A 118 9.92 -3.16 -1.52
N ARG A 119 10.44 -4.16 -2.23
CA ARG A 119 11.81 -4.64 -2.08
C ARG A 119 12.86 -3.57 -2.36
N THR A 120 12.62 -2.73 -3.37
CA THR A 120 13.58 -1.72 -3.84
C THR A 120 13.30 -0.31 -3.33
N ALA A 121 12.11 -0.06 -2.78
CA ALA A 121 11.70 1.25 -2.30
C ALA A 121 12.64 1.79 -1.22
N SER A 122 12.98 3.07 -1.32
CA SER A 122 13.78 3.74 -0.29
C SER A 122 13.04 3.78 1.05
N LEU A 123 13.77 3.83 2.17
CA LEU A 123 13.14 4.03 3.48
C LEU A 123 12.39 5.36 3.55
N GLY A 124 12.84 6.38 2.80
CA GLY A 124 12.13 7.65 2.63
C GLY A 124 10.76 7.46 2.01
N ALA A 125 10.67 6.69 0.93
CA ALA A 125 9.39 6.38 0.26
C ALA A 125 8.41 5.62 1.15
N ILE A 126 8.89 4.64 1.93
CA ILE A 126 8.05 3.91 2.89
C ILE A 126 7.47 4.88 3.93
N LYS A 127 8.31 5.73 4.55
CA LYS A 127 7.89 6.70 5.57
C LYS A 127 6.91 7.74 5.01
N ALA A 128 7.22 8.29 3.83
CA ALA A 128 6.36 9.27 3.17
C ALA A 128 5.01 8.68 2.76
N THR A 129 4.98 7.41 2.34
CA THR A 129 3.74 6.69 2.03
C THR A 129 2.87 6.55 3.27
N VAL A 130 3.44 6.13 4.41
CA VAL A 130 2.72 6.05 5.69
C VAL A 130 2.15 7.40 6.08
N LEU A 131 2.94 8.47 6.00
CA LEU A 131 2.50 9.84 6.29
C LEU A 131 1.37 10.28 5.36
N THR A 132 1.48 9.98 4.06
CA THR A 132 0.45 10.30 3.06
C THR A 132 -0.87 9.62 3.39
N VAL A 133 -0.83 8.33 3.73
CA VAL A 133 -2.03 7.58 4.11
C VAL A 133 -2.61 8.12 5.41
N ASN A 134 -1.78 8.35 6.42
CA ASN A 134 -2.22 8.91 7.70
C ASN A 134 -2.88 10.29 7.53
N ASN A 135 -2.28 11.17 6.73
CA ASN A 135 -2.84 12.49 6.45
C ASN A 135 -4.16 12.40 5.69
N ARG A 136 -4.30 11.47 4.74
CA ARG A 136 -5.57 11.22 4.05
C ARG A 136 -6.65 10.70 4.99
N LEU A 137 -6.28 9.87 5.97
CA LEU A 137 -7.21 9.43 7.01
C LEU A 137 -7.65 10.60 7.90
N LEU A 138 -6.71 11.45 8.31
CA LEU A 138 -6.97 12.61 9.18
C LEU A 138 -7.73 13.75 8.49
N GLN A 139 -7.57 13.95 7.18
CA GLN A 139 -8.21 15.03 6.42
C GLN A 139 -9.67 14.77 6.02
N GLY A 140 -10.26 13.61 6.35
CA GLY A 140 -11.69 13.38 6.13
C GLY A 140 -12.14 11.98 5.72
N GLY A 141 -11.80 10.95 6.49
CA GLY A 141 -12.84 10.02 6.94
C GLY A 141 -13.07 10.29 8.43
N PRO A 142 -14.30 10.36 9.01
CA PRO A 142 -15.61 9.85 8.61
C PRO A 142 -16.75 10.90 8.76
N SER A 143 -16.70 11.99 8.00
CA SER A 143 -17.79 12.99 7.95
C SER A 143 -18.20 13.42 6.54
N SER A 144 -17.58 12.85 5.50
CA SER A 144 -18.01 13.03 4.11
C SER A 144 -19.18 12.09 3.77
N PRO A 145 -20.30 12.60 3.22
CA PRO A 145 -21.47 11.79 2.84
C PRO A 145 -21.15 10.60 1.93
N ARG A 146 -20.05 10.67 1.15
CA ARG A 146 -19.60 9.59 0.26
C ARG A 146 -19.00 8.39 0.99
N TRP A 147 -18.44 8.55 2.19
CA TRP A 147 -17.87 7.43 2.94
C TRP A 147 -18.96 6.55 3.54
N ASN A 148 -20.07 7.14 4.00
CA ASN A 148 -21.20 6.38 4.55
C ASN A 148 -21.91 5.49 3.51
N GLN A 149 -21.72 5.73 2.21
CA GLN A 149 -22.21 4.85 1.15
C GLN A 149 -21.35 3.60 0.95
N ILE A 150 -20.12 3.57 1.47
CA ILE A 150 -19.19 2.43 1.40
C ILE A 150 -19.42 1.44 2.57
N ARG A 151 -20.37 1.76 3.46
CA ARG A 151 -20.70 0.99 4.67
C ARG A 151 -22.12 0.41 4.61
N ILE A 152 -22.42 -0.40 3.58
CA ILE A 152 -23.48 -1.44 3.59
C ILE A 152 -22.93 -2.71 2.93
#